data_AF-K8F726-F1
#
_entry.id   AF-K8F726-F1
#
_cell.length_a   1.000
_cell.length_b   1.000
_cell.length_c   1.000
_cell.angle_alpha   90.00
_cell.angle_beta   90.00
_cell.angle_gamma   90.00
#
_symmetry.space_group_name_H-M   'P 1'
#
loop_
_entity.id
_entity.type
_entity.pdbx_description
1 polymer ?
#
loop_
_entity_poly.entity_id
_entity_poly.type
_entity_poly.pdbx_seq_one_letter_code
_entity_poly.pdbx_strand_id
1 'polypeptide(L)'
;MLILLTRFFKLSLSHSLIYNTIQKQNEEEQVEEEQVAAEEEPEQEEEASSEDIVVKTTPFDPRFPQQNQAKHCYTRYNEYHKCAAEKGEEECASMARLYRSICPGEWVEKWNEERDNGTWPGRY
;
A
#
# COMPACT_ATOMS: atom_id res chain seq x y z
N MET A 1 57.51 -29.19 2.41
CA MET A 1 57.24 -27.83 1.87
C MET A 1 55.98 -27.77 0.97
N LEU A 2 55.72 -28.76 0.10
CA LEU A 2 54.56 -28.79 -0.81
C LEU A 2 53.17 -28.80 -0.12
N ILE A 3 53.03 -29.42 1.06
CA ILE A 3 51.75 -29.53 1.79
C ILE A 3 51.28 -28.17 2.35
N LEU A 4 52.20 -27.28 2.71
CA LEU A 4 51.86 -25.93 3.19
C LEU A 4 51.41 -25.03 2.03
N LEU A 5 52.02 -25.17 0.86
CA LEU A 5 51.64 -24.43 -0.35
C LEU A 5 50.25 -24.84 -0.85
N THR A 6 49.91 -26.13 -0.81
CA THR A 6 48.56 -26.60 -1.19
C THR A 6 47.48 -26.20 -0.19
N ARG A 7 47.82 -26.08 1.11
CA ARG A 7 46.92 -25.53 2.14
C ARG A 7 46.71 -24.03 1.98
N PHE A 8 47.76 -23.26 1.68
CA PHE A 8 47.65 -21.83 1.36
C PHE A 8 46.79 -21.60 0.10
N PHE A 9 46.98 -22.43 -0.95
CA PHE A 9 46.18 -22.35 -2.17
C PHE A 9 44.70 -22.71 -1.91
N LYS A 10 44.42 -23.73 -1.09
CA LYS A 10 43.05 -24.07 -0.67
C LYS A 10 42.40 -22.97 0.17
N LEU A 11 43.13 -22.37 1.12
CA LEU A 11 42.60 -21.30 1.96
C LEU A 11 42.34 -20.02 1.15
N SER A 12 43.19 -19.74 0.16
CA SER A 12 43.01 -18.63 -0.79
C SER A 12 41.82 -18.87 -1.74
N LEU A 13 41.65 -20.08 -2.27
CA LEU A 13 40.46 -20.42 -3.07
C LEU A 13 39.19 -20.37 -2.23
N SER A 14 39.22 -20.87 -0.99
CA SER A 14 38.06 -20.82 -0.09
C SER A 14 37.68 -19.39 0.27
N HIS A 15 38.64 -18.51 0.55
CA HIS A 15 38.36 -17.08 0.76
C HIS A 15 37.79 -16.40 -0.49
N SER A 16 38.33 -16.72 -1.68
CA SER A 16 37.81 -16.15 -2.93
C SER A 16 36.38 -16.63 -3.23
N LEU A 17 36.07 -17.89 -2.97
CA LEU A 17 34.71 -18.43 -3.13
C LEU A 17 33.75 -17.79 -2.13
N ILE A 18 34.14 -17.66 -0.87
CA ILE A 18 33.34 -17.00 0.17
C ILE A 18 33.10 -15.53 -0.20
N TYR A 19 34.13 -14.81 -0.66
CA TYR A 19 33.98 -13.43 -1.12
C TYR A 19 32.99 -13.32 -2.27
N ASN A 20 33.10 -14.18 -3.29
CA ASN A 20 32.17 -14.19 -4.43
C ASN A 20 30.73 -14.57 -4.02
N THR A 21 30.54 -15.47 -3.05
CA THR A 21 29.21 -15.82 -2.52
C THR A 21 28.58 -14.66 -1.74
N ILE A 22 29.36 -13.96 -0.91
CA ILE A 22 28.88 -12.78 -0.18
C ILE A 22 28.52 -11.64 -1.15
N GLN A 23 29.33 -11.44 -2.21
CA GLN A 23 29.00 -10.47 -3.27
C GLN A 23 27.67 -10.83 -3.96
N LYS A 24 27.45 -12.11 -4.26
CA LYS A 24 26.22 -12.57 -4.91
C LYS A 24 24.98 -12.46 -4.01
N GLN A 25 25.11 -12.74 -2.72
CA GLN A 25 24.00 -12.59 -1.76
C GLN A 25 23.62 -11.13 -1.56
N ASN A 26 24.60 -10.20 -1.53
CA ASN A 26 24.33 -8.77 -1.47
C ASN A 26 23.59 -8.25 -2.73
N GLU A 27 23.88 -8.79 -3.92
CA GLU A 27 23.13 -8.45 -5.15
C GLU A 27 21.68 -8.95 -5.09
N GLU A 28 21.41 -10.12 -4.51
CA GLU A 28 20.05 -10.67 -4.37
C GLU A 28 19.22 -9.90 -3.31
N GLU A 29 19.84 -9.45 -2.22
CA GLU A 29 19.19 -8.66 -1.16
C GLU A 29 18.90 -7.21 -1.60
N GLN A 30 19.77 -6.59 -2.42
CA GLN A 30 19.49 -5.28 -3.00
C GLN A 30 18.31 -5.30 -3.99
N VAL A 31 18.08 -6.43 -4.67
CA VAL A 31 16.96 -6.59 -5.60
C VAL A 31 15.62 -6.76 -4.84
N GLU A 32 15.61 -7.32 -3.62
CA GLU A 32 14.38 -7.43 -2.81
C GLU A 32 13.97 -6.09 -2.16
N GLU A 33 14.91 -5.23 -1.73
CA GLU A 33 14.57 -3.90 -1.18
C GLU A 33 14.10 -2.91 -2.27
N GLU A 34 14.62 -3.01 -3.51
CA GLU A 34 14.24 -2.12 -4.61
C GLU A 34 12.87 -2.48 -5.21
N GLN A 35 12.39 -3.73 -5.05
CA GLN A 35 11.10 -4.20 -5.59
C GLN A 35 9.88 -3.90 -4.69
N VAL A 36 10.09 -3.37 -3.48
CA VAL A 36 9.01 -2.93 -2.58
C VAL A 36 8.81 -1.40 -2.64
N ALA A 37 9.62 -0.69 -3.42
CA ALA A 37 9.58 0.77 -3.53
C ALA A 37 9.49 1.27 -4.99
N ALA A 38 8.64 0.67 -5.82
CA ALA A 38 8.22 1.26 -7.10
C ALA A 38 7.02 0.51 -7.71
N GLU A 39 5.86 0.56 -7.06
CA GLU A 39 4.64 0.71 -7.86
C GLU A 39 4.47 2.21 -8.06
N GLU A 40 4.98 2.72 -9.18
CA GLU A 40 4.62 4.03 -9.71
C GLU A 40 3.11 4.00 -9.98
N GLU A 41 2.31 4.48 -9.03
CA GLU A 41 1.06 5.13 -9.40
C GLU A 41 1.41 6.23 -10.41
N PRO A 42 0.65 6.39 -11.51
CA PRO A 42 0.92 7.46 -12.45
C PRO A 42 0.84 8.80 -11.70
N GLU A 43 2.01 9.42 -11.46
CA GLU A 43 2.12 10.82 -11.07
C GLU A 43 1.45 11.65 -12.17
N GLN A 44 0.21 12.06 -11.91
CA GLN A 44 -0.34 13.22 -12.58
C GLN A 44 0.44 14.42 -12.07
N GLU A 45 1.46 14.85 -12.83
CA GLU A 45 1.95 16.22 -12.81
C GLU A 45 0.78 17.14 -13.20
N GLU A 46 -0.07 17.49 -12.24
CA GLU A 46 -0.92 18.67 -12.36
C GLU A 46 0.00 19.88 -12.21
N GLU A 47 0.21 20.59 -13.34
CA GLU A 47 0.76 21.93 -13.32
C GLU A 47 0.10 22.71 -12.18
N ALA A 48 0.91 23.19 -11.24
CA ALA A 48 0.48 24.06 -10.15
C ALA A 48 0.06 25.42 -10.72
N SER A 49 -1.13 25.46 -11.34
CA SER A 49 -1.85 26.69 -11.55
C SER A 49 -2.27 27.21 -10.18
N SER A 50 -2.05 28.50 -9.93
CA SER A 50 -2.39 29.16 -8.68
C SER A 50 -3.90 29.39 -8.55
N GLU A 51 -4.69 28.34 -8.79
CA GLU A 51 -6.10 28.27 -8.49
C GLU A 51 -6.22 27.94 -6.99
N ASP A 52 -7.04 28.70 -6.28
CA ASP A 52 -7.24 28.55 -4.83
C ASP A 52 -7.62 27.10 -4.48
N ILE A 53 -6.73 26.39 -3.77
CA ILE A 53 -6.93 24.98 -3.40
C ILE A 53 -8.09 24.92 -2.41
N VAL A 54 -9.31 24.71 -2.90
CA VAL A 54 -10.49 24.56 -2.04
C VAL A 54 -10.47 23.17 -1.41
N VAL A 55 -9.88 23.08 -0.21
CA VAL A 55 -9.88 21.87 0.60
C VAL A 55 -11.31 21.54 1.02
N LYS A 56 -11.87 20.48 0.42
CA LYS A 56 -13.18 19.92 0.79
C LYS A 56 -12.97 18.59 1.50
N THR A 57 -13.71 18.39 2.58
CA THR A 57 -13.72 17.15 3.37
C THR A 57 -15.15 16.67 3.60
N THR A 58 -15.31 15.50 4.23
CA THR A 58 -16.61 14.98 4.62
C THR A 58 -17.36 15.96 5.53
N PRO A 59 -18.61 16.33 5.21
CA PRO A 59 -19.38 17.23 6.04
C PRO A 59 -19.78 16.58 7.36
N PHE A 60 -20.10 17.42 8.35
CA PHE A 60 -20.66 16.97 9.62
C PHE A 60 -22.02 16.25 9.40
N ASP A 61 -22.14 15.05 9.96
CA ASP A 61 -23.37 14.26 9.92
C ASP A 61 -24.02 14.22 11.32
N PRO A 62 -25.23 14.78 11.49
CA PRO A 62 -25.90 14.82 12.79
C PRO A 62 -26.31 13.44 13.32
N ARG A 63 -26.23 12.37 12.50
CA ARG A 63 -26.39 10.98 12.97
C ARG A 63 -25.22 10.52 13.84
N PHE A 64 -24.05 11.16 13.71
CA PHE A 64 -22.82 10.83 14.41
C PHE A 64 -22.21 12.03 15.18
N PRO A 65 -22.93 12.61 16.16
CA PRO A 65 -22.48 13.80 16.90
C PRO A 65 -21.31 13.55 17.88
N GLN A 66 -21.06 12.29 18.22
CA GLN A 66 -20.01 11.87 19.15
C GLN A 66 -18.60 12.01 18.56
N GLN A 67 -17.60 12.19 19.43
CA GLN A 67 -16.19 12.33 19.02
C GLN A 67 -15.64 11.09 18.31
N ASN A 68 -16.13 9.89 18.64
CA ASN A 68 -15.73 8.67 17.95
C ASN A 68 -16.41 8.57 16.57
N GLN A 69 -15.65 8.81 15.50
CA GLN A 69 -16.12 8.82 14.11
C GLN A 69 -16.04 7.45 13.41
N ALA A 70 -15.66 6.38 14.10
CA ALA A 70 -15.53 5.05 13.50
C ALA A 70 -16.81 4.56 12.80
N LYS A 71 -17.98 4.79 13.42
CA LYS A 71 -19.28 4.45 12.82
C LYS A 71 -19.63 5.30 11.60
N HIS A 72 -19.19 6.56 11.59
CA HIS A 72 -19.40 7.46 10.45
C HIS A 72 -18.58 6.98 9.26
N CYS A 73 -17.28 6.69 9.46
CA CYS A 73 -16.42 6.08 8.46
C CYS A 73 -17.03 4.78 7.91
N TYR A 74 -17.34 3.81 8.77
CA TYR A 74 -17.91 2.52 8.36
C TYR A 74 -19.21 2.69 7.56
N THR A 75 -20.06 3.63 7.94
CA THR A 75 -21.30 3.91 7.23
C THR A 75 -21.04 4.48 5.83
N ARG A 76 -20.11 5.44 5.69
CA ARG A 76 -19.75 6.03 4.38
C ARG A 76 -19.12 5.00 3.44
N TYR A 77 -18.27 4.12 3.95
CA TYR A 77 -17.69 3.03 3.18
C TYR A 77 -18.77 2.10 2.59
N ASN A 78 -19.71 1.66 3.42
CA ASN A 78 -20.83 0.81 2.97
C ASN A 78 -21.81 1.54 2.04
N GLU A 79 -22.06 2.85 2.26
CA GLU A 79 -22.88 3.65 1.35
C GLU A 79 -22.27 3.73 -0.06
N TYR A 80 -20.94 3.86 -0.17
CA TYR A 80 -20.24 3.80 -1.45
C TYR A 80 -20.41 2.44 -2.13
N HIS A 81 -20.11 1.33 -1.44
CA HIS A 81 -20.21 0.00 -2.06
C HIS A 81 -21.65 -0.40 -2.41
N LYS A 82 -22.63 0.05 -1.63
CA LYS A 82 -24.04 -0.08 -2.00
C LYS A 82 -24.34 0.67 -3.30
N CYS A 83 -23.87 1.92 -3.40
CA CYS A 83 -24.05 2.74 -4.60
C CYS A 83 -23.37 2.08 -5.82
N ALA A 84 -22.13 1.64 -5.67
CA ALA A 84 -21.37 0.97 -6.72
C ALA A 84 -22.08 -0.31 -7.21
N ALA A 85 -22.66 -1.10 -6.30
CA ALA A 85 -23.42 -2.30 -6.65
C ALA A 85 -24.75 -2.01 -7.37
N GLU A 86 -25.40 -0.87 -7.08
CA GLU A 86 -26.71 -0.52 -7.66
C GLU A 86 -26.60 0.29 -8.97
N LYS A 87 -25.58 1.16 -9.07
CA LYS A 87 -25.46 2.18 -10.13
C LYS A 87 -24.13 2.14 -10.90
N GLY A 88 -23.12 1.44 -10.39
CA GLY A 88 -21.75 1.46 -10.91
C GLY A 88 -20.86 2.50 -10.23
N GLU A 89 -19.55 2.35 -10.38
CA GLU A 89 -18.55 3.13 -9.63
C GLU A 89 -18.47 4.60 -10.06
N GLU A 90 -18.63 4.89 -11.34
CA GLU A 90 -18.48 6.24 -11.91
C GLU A 90 -19.50 7.24 -11.33
N GLU A 91 -20.77 6.83 -11.21
CA GLU A 91 -21.82 7.68 -10.63
C GLU A 91 -21.62 7.93 -9.12
N CYS A 92 -20.87 7.04 -8.46
CA CYS A 92 -20.68 7.02 -7.01
C CYS A 92 -19.33 7.62 -6.57
N ALA A 93 -18.54 8.17 -7.51
CA ALA A 93 -17.23 8.77 -7.23
C ALA A 93 -17.28 9.89 -6.16
N SER A 94 -18.40 10.62 -6.08
CA SER A 94 -18.63 11.63 -5.03
C SER A 94 -18.70 11.03 -3.63
N MET A 95 -19.32 9.85 -3.47
CA MET A 95 -19.37 9.11 -2.21
C MET A 95 -18.02 8.49 -1.87
N ALA A 96 -17.23 8.14 -2.88
CA ALA A 96 -15.89 7.61 -2.68
C ALA A 96 -14.97 8.62 -1.98
N ARG A 97 -15.06 9.90 -2.36
CA ARG A 97 -14.33 11.00 -1.70
C ARG A 97 -14.72 11.14 -0.22
N LEU A 98 -15.97 10.85 0.14
CA LEU A 98 -16.43 10.96 1.52
C LEU A 98 -15.74 9.93 2.42
N TYR A 99 -15.82 8.63 2.10
CA TYR A 99 -15.20 7.64 2.98
C TYR A 99 -13.66 7.77 3.01
N ARG A 100 -13.02 8.12 1.89
CA ARG A 100 -11.56 8.34 1.82
C ARG A 100 -11.06 9.51 2.69
N SER A 101 -11.91 10.51 2.95
CA SER A 101 -11.52 11.68 3.76
C SER A 101 -11.72 11.48 5.26
N ILE A 102 -12.52 10.50 5.68
CA ILE A 102 -12.82 10.25 7.11
C ILE A 102 -12.26 8.94 7.64
N CYS A 103 -12.06 7.94 6.78
CA CYS A 103 -11.56 6.63 7.18
C CYS A 103 -10.03 6.61 7.22
N PRO A 104 -9.42 5.94 8.21
CA PRO A 104 -8.01 5.57 8.15
C PRO A 104 -7.74 4.67 6.93
N GLY A 105 -6.61 4.88 6.24
CA GLY A 105 -6.21 4.07 5.07
C GLY A 105 -6.14 2.57 5.38
N GLU A 106 -5.49 2.22 6.49
CA GLU A 106 -5.38 0.84 6.99
C GLU A 106 -6.74 0.13 7.11
N TRP A 107 -7.79 0.84 7.53
CA TRP A 107 -9.12 0.23 7.65
C TRP A 107 -9.73 -0.06 6.29
N VAL A 108 -9.57 0.88 5.36
CA VAL A 108 -10.07 0.74 3.98
C VAL A 108 -9.36 -0.41 3.28
N GLU A 109 -8.04 -0.48 3.35
CA GLU A 109 -7.23 -1.54 2.76
C GLU A 109 -7.66 -2.91 3.28
N LYS A 110 -7.71 -3.07 4.61
CA LYS A 110 -8.16 -4.32 5.23
C LYS A 110 -9.58 -4.70 4.79
N TRP A 111 -10.52 -3.75 4.76
CA TRP A 111 -11.88 -4.04 4.34
C TRP A 111 -11.97 -4.36 2.84
N ASN A 112 -11.12 -3.78 2.00
CA ASN A 112 -11.03 -4.15 0.59
C ASN A 112 -10.53 -5.59 0.44
N GLU A 113 -9.46 -5.97 1.16
CA GLU A 113 -8.95 -7.34 1.17
C GLU A 113 -10.02 -8.35 1.64
N GLU A 114 -10.77 -8.04 2.71
CA GLU A 114 -11.87 -8.88 3.19
C GLU A 114 -12.97 -9.06 2.14
N ARG A 115 -13.20 -8.04 1.30
CA ARG A 115 -14.19 -8.12 0.21
C ARG A 115 -13.69 -8.91 -0.97
N ASP A 116 -12.43 -8.71 -1.37
CA ASP A 116 -11.81 -9.44 -2.46
C ASP A 116 -11.69 -10.94 -2.12
N ASN A 117 -11.44 -11.24 -0.84
CA ASN A 117 -11.45 -12.60 -0.31
C ASN A 117 -12.86 -13.17 -0.07
N GLY A 118 -13.92 -12.36 -0.21
CA GLY A 118 -15.30 -12.76 0.04
C GLY A 118 -15.63 -13.08 1.50
N THR A 119 -14.81 -12.63 2.45
CA THR A 119 -15.01 -12.82 3.89
C THR A 119 -15.74 -11.64 4.57
N TRP A 120 -16.09 -10.61 3.80
CA TRP A 120 -16.80 -9.44 4.29
C TRP A 120 -18.15 -9.79 4.92
N PRO A 121 -18.42 -9.41 6.19
CA PRO A 121 -19.67 -9.73 6.87
C PRO A 121 -20.85 -8.83 6.46
N GLY A 122 -20.61 -7.75 5.73
CA GLY A 122 -21.63 -6.82 5.27
C GLY A 122 -22.38 -7.32 4.03
N ARG A 123 -23.60 -6.80 3.82
CA ARG A 123 -24.43 -7.14 2.65
C ARG A 123 -23.84 -6.60 1.35
N TYR A 124 -23.35 -5.37 1.42
CA TYR A 124 -22.80 -4.64 0.31
C TYR A 124 -21.34 -4.41 0.51
#